data_AF-A0A1Q3QNW5-F1
#
_entry.id   AF-A0A1Q3QNW5-F1
#
_cell.length_a   1.000
_cell.length_b   1.000
_cell.length_c   1.000
_cell.angle_alpha   90.00
_cell.angle_beta   90.00
_cell.angle_gamma   90.00
#
_symmetry.space_group_name_H-M   'P 1'
#
loop_
_entity.id
_entity.type
_entity.pdbx_description
1 polymer ?
#
loop_
_entity_poly.entity_id
_entity_poly.type
_entity_poly.pdbx_seq_one_letter_code
_entity_poly.pdbx_strand_id
1 'polypeptide(L)'
;MCQNPDTVPGVGFEFSTFGIVDKRGTDTKRGKMSYRVSKADPVEGATVQLTSSDGNARYFKRAEWRFKVDPAPEGAWITCAAHFTLRFRYIFLAPVFSMMRGAIHRDLESLKRVLETV
;
A
#
# COMPACT_ATOMS: atom_id res chain seq x y z
N MET A 1 4.71 14.36 -23.08
CA MET A 1 5.35 13.10 -23.52
C MET A 1 5.69 12.31 -22.26
N CYS A 2 4.81 11.41 -21.84
CA CYS A 2 5.06 10.53 -20.69
C CYS A 2 5.44 9.17 -21.25
N GLN A 3 6.73 8.85 -21.25
CA GLN A 3 7.19 7.49 -21.52
C GLN A 3 6.72 6.62 -20.36
N ASN A 4 5.81 5.69 -20.63
CA ASN A 4 5.51 4.58 -19.73
C ASN A 4 6.14 3.33 -20.38
N PRO A 5 7.41 3.01 -20.11
CA PRO A 5 8.03 1.84 -20.69
C PRO A 5 7.41 0.58 -20.06
N ASP A 6 6.96 -0.30 -20.94
CA ASP A 6 6.31 -1.60 -20.69
C ASP A 6 7.09 -2.52 -19.74
N THR A 7 7.02 -2.24 -18.45
CA THR A 7 7.33 -3.21 -17.40
C THR A 7 6.10 -3.32 -16.53
N VAL A 8 5.30 -4.36 -16.79
CA VAL A 8 4.32 -4.83 -15.82
C VAL A 8 5.11 -5.11 -14.52
N PRO A 9 4.86 -4.39 -13.41
CA PRO A 9 5.65 -4.58 -12.21
C PRO A 9 5.41 -5.99 -11.65
N GLY A 10 6.36 -6.87 -11.91
CA GLY A 10 6.35 -8.26 -11.46
C GLY A 10 6.94 -8.43 -10.07
N VAL A 11 7.10 -9.69 -9.64
CA VAL A 11 7.81 -10.02 -8.40
C VAL A 11 9.20 -9.40 -8.42
N GLY A 12 9.59 -8.75 -7.33
CA GLY A 12 10.86 -8.04 -7.19
C GLY A 12 10.79 -6.55 -7.50
N PHE A 13 9.70 -6.05 -8.10
CA PHE A 13 9.54 -4.62 -8.35
C PHE A 13 9.48 -3.83 -7.03
N GLU A 14 10.29 -2.77 -6.93
CA GLU A 14 10.38 -1.91 -5.75
C GLU A 14 9.86 -0.51 -6.04
N PHE A 15 9.16 0.07 -5.08
CA PHE A 15 8.65 1.43 -5.18
C PHE A 15 8.56 2.09 -3.81
N SER A 16 8.39 3.41 -3.80
CA SER A 16 8.16 4.16 -2.57
C SER A 16 6.93 5.04 -2.69
N THR A 17 6.21 5.21 -1.58
CA THR A 17 5.18 6.24 -1.48
C THR A 17 5.78 7.64 -1.45
N PHE A 18 4.95 8.64 -1.72
CA PHE A 18 5.28 10.02 -1.43
C PHE A 18 5.31 10.24 0.08
N GLY A 19 6.31 10.97 0.55
CA GLY A 19 6.32 11.45 1.93
C GLY A 19 5.54 12.75 2.08
N ILE A 20 5.28 13.11 3.33
CA ILE A 20 4.69 14.36 3.74
C ILE A 20 5.79 15.42 3.71
N VAL A 21 5.56 16.46 2.94
CA VAL A 21 6.45 17.62 2.85
C VAL A 21 6.39 18.39 4.18
N ASP A 22 7.54 18.77 4.72
CA ASP A 22 7.58 19.68 5.87
C ASP A 22 7.07 21.09 5.50
N LYS A 23 6.80 21.93 6.52
CA LYS A 23 6.30 23.31 6.31
C LYS A 23 7.23 24.19 5.46
N ARG A 24 8.47 23.75 5.23
CA ARG A 24 9.50 24.47 4.47
C ARG A 24 9.71 23.91 3.06
N GLY A 25 9.03 22.82 2.68
CA GLY A 25 9.14 22.26 1.33
C GLY A 25 10.34 21.32 1.13
N THR A 26 11.13 21.06 2.16
CA THR A 26 12.53 20.60 2.01
C THR A 26 12.76 19.14 2.37
N ASP A 27 12.02 18.58 3.33
CA ASP A 27 12.15 17.18 3.73
C ASP A 27 10.91 16.37 3.34
N THR A 28 11.10 15.36 2.49
CA THR A 28 10.07 14.43 2.00
C THR A 28 10.24 13.02 2.58
N LYS A 29 11.13 12.83 3.57
CA LYS A 29 11.35 11.51 4.19
C LYS A 29 10.25 11.16 5.19
N ARG A 30 9.61 12.16 5.80
CA ARG A 30 8.57 11.94 6.80
C ARG A 30 7.35 11.28 6.14
N GLY A 31 6.93 10.12 6.63
CA GLY A 31 5.76 9.41 6.10
C GLY A 31 6.02 8.58 4.83
N LYS A 32 7.18 8.72 4.20
CA LYS A 32 7.61 7.85 3.08
C LYS A 32 7.77 6.42 3.55
N MET A 33 7.33 5.47 2.74
CA MET A 33 7.47 4.03 2.96
C MET A 33 7.89 3.37 1.65
N SER A 34 8.81 2.41 1.72
CA SER A 34 9.29 1.65 0.56
C SER A 34 8.76 0.23 0.59
N TYR A 35 8.44 -0.29 -0.58
CA TYR A 35 7.79 -1.57 -0.74
C TYR A 35 8.41 -2.37 -1.86
N ARG A 36 8.18 -3.68 -1.84
CA ARG A 36 8.51 -4.61 -2.92
C ARG A 36 7.34 -5.54 -3.19
N VAL A 37 7.07 -5.81 -4.46
CA VAL A 37 6.14 -6.89 -4.86
C VAL A 37 6.81 -8.22 -4.56
N SER A 38 6.34 -8.92 -3.53
CA SER A 38 6.90 -10.19 -3.04
C SER A 38 6.22 -11.41 -3.65
N LYS A 39 4.95 -11.28 -4.08
CA LYS A 39 4.18 -12.29 -4.80
C LYS A 39 3.28 -11.58 -5.81
N ALA A 40 3.15 -12.16 -6.98
CA ALA A 40 2.15 -11.78 -7.98
C ALA A 40 1.73 -13.07 -8.69
N ASP A 41 0.47 -13.44 -8.55
CA ASP A 41 -0.12 -14.64 -9.11
C ASP A 41 -1.52 -14.30 -9.67
N PRO A 42 -1.89 -14.79 -10.87
CA PRO A 42 -3.19 -14.47 -11.47
C PRO A 42 -4.41 -14.95 -10.67
N VAL A 43 -4.27 -15.97 -9.83
CA VAL A 43 -5.36 -16.61 -9.07
C VAL A 43 -5.30 -16.21 -7.61
N GLU A 44 -4.11 -16.27 -7.02
CA GLU A 44 -3.87 -15.97 -5.60
C GLU A 44 -3.71 -14.47 -5.32
N GLY A 45 -3.52 -13.67 -6.37
CA GLY A 45 -3.34 -12.22 -6.29
C GLY A 45 -1.91 -11.78 -5.98
N ALA A 46 -1.76 -10.57 -5.45
CA ALA A 46 -0.48 -9.92 -5.23
C ALA A 46 -0.20 -9.66 -3.74
N THR A 47 1.08 -9.74 -3.35
CA THR A 47 1.53 -9.35 -2.01
C THR A 47 2.65 -8.33 -2.11
N VAL A 48 2.43 -7.17 -1.50
CA VAL A 48 3.36 -6.06 -1.43
C VAL A 48 3.92 -5.97 -0.02
N GLN A 49 5.24 -6.07 0.13
CA GLN A 49 5.91 -6.11 1.43
C GLN A 49 6.61 -4.79 1.72
N LEU A 50 6.48 -4.28 2.95
CA LEU A 50 7.25 -3.14 3.44
C LEU A 50 8.73 -3.50 3.57
N THR A 51 9.61 -2.71 2.95
CA THR A 51 11.07 -2.92 2.96
C THR A 51 11.81 -1.87 3.77
N SER A 52 11.27 -0.66 3.92
CA SER A 52 11.90 0.38 4.73
C SER A 52 11.69 0.18 6.23
N SER A 53 12.53 0.83 7.05
CA SER A 53 12.46 0.76 8.52
C SER A 53 12.47 2.12 9.21
N ASP A 54 12.61 3.19 8.44
CA ASP A 54 12.63 4.59 8.84
C ASP A 54 11.28 5.25 8.55
N GLY A 55 11.16 6.56 8.80
CA GLY A 55 9.90 7.28 8.59
C GLY A 55 8.73 6.59 9.30
N ASN A 56 7.56 6.48 8.68
CA ASN A 56 6.42 5.76 9.26
C ASN A 56 6.60 4.24 9.30
N ALA A 57 7.52 3.68 8.52
CA ALA A 57 7.82 2.26 8.54
C ALA A 57 8.37 1.79 9.91
N ARG A 58 8.97 2.72 10.69
CA ARG A 58 9.50 2.44 12.04
C ARG A 58 8.49 1.84 13.01
N TYR A 59 7.19 2.10 12.80
CA TYR A 59 6.14 1.56 13.67
C TYR A 59 6.00 0.05 13.55
N PHE A 60 6.34 -0.50 12.39
CA PHE A 60 6.09 -1.89 12.03
C PHE A 60 7.35 -2.74 12.23
N LYS A 61 7.16 -3.91 12.84
CA LYS A 61 8.13 -5.00 12.81
C LYS A 61 8.09 -5.69 11.44
N ARG A 62 6.87 -5.88 10.92
CA ARG A 62 6.56 -6.39 9.58
C ARG A 62 5.27 -5.74 9.11
N ALA A 63 5.15 -5.47 7.82
CA ALA A 63 3.89 -5.08 7.20
C ALA A 63 3.87 -5.57 5.74
N GLU A 64 2.71 -6.05 5.31
CA GLU A 64 2.43 -6.46 3.94
C GLU A 64 0.97 -6.19 3.59
N TRP A 65 0.72 -5.95 2.30
CA TRP A 65 -0.59 -5.72 1.75
C TRP A 65 -0.87 -6.84 0.75
N ARG A 66 -1.98 -7.52 0.94
CA ARG A 66 -2.43 -8.61 0.07
C ARG A 66 -3.62 -8.13 -0.73
N PHE A 67 -3.50 -8.25 -2.04
CA PHE A 67 -4.52 -7.88 -2.99
C PHE A 67 -5.01 -9.13 -3.69
N LYS A 68 -6.31 -9.31 -3.78
CA LYS A 68 -6.93 -10.38 -4.57
C LYS A 68 -8.05 -9.77 -5.40
N VAL A 69 -8.16 -10.24 -6.64
CA VAL A 69 -9.23 -9.85 -7.55
C VAL A 69 -10.01 -11.11 -7.89
N ASP A 70 -11.27 -11.14 -7.49
CA ASP A 70 -12.18 -12.25 -7.75
C ASP A 70 -13.24 -11.80 -8.78
N PRO A 71 -13.60 -12.67 -9.75
CA PRO A 71 -14.65 -12.34 -10.70
C PRO A 71 -16.01 -12.17 -9.99
N ALA A 72 -16.80 -11.19 -10.43
CA ALA A 72 -18.14 -10.92 -9.95
C ALA A 72 -19.12 -10.82 -11.14
N PRO A 73 -20.43 -11.08 -10.95
CA PRO A 73 -21.41 -11.02 -12.05
C PRO A 73 -21.42 -9.68 -12.81
N GLU A 74 -21.13 -8.57 -12.14
CA GLU A 74 -21.11 -7.22 -12.72
C GLU A 74 -19.71 -6.58 -12.74
N GLY A 75 -18.65 -7.38 -12.64
CA GLY A 75 -17.27 -6.86 -12.67
C GLY A 75 -16.30 -7.70 -11.84
N ALA A 76 -15.62 -7.06 -10.89
CA ALA A 76 -14.64 -7.73 -10.05
C ALA A 76 -14.72 -7.27 -8.59
N TRP A 77 -14.54 -8.22 -7.68
CA TRP A 77 -14.35 -7.95 -6.26
C TRP A 77 -12.86 -7.82 -5.97
N ILE A 78 -12.44 -6.62 -5.57
CA ILE A 78 -11.07 -6.36 -5.13
C ILE A 78 -11.02 -6.42 -3.61
N THR A 79 -10.29 -7.40 -3.08
CA THR A 79 -9.99 -7.52 -1.66
C THR A 79 -8.60 -6.97 -1.38
N CYS A 80 -8.50 -5.99 -0.48
CA CYS A 80 -7.23 -5.49 0.06
C CYS A 80 -7.15 -5.78 1.56
N ALA A 81 -6.14 -6.53 1.98
CA ALA A 81 -5.87 -6.83 3.37
C ALA A 81 -4.49 -6.32 3.78
N ALA A 82 -4.45 -5.47 4.81
CA ALA A 82 -3.20 -5.04 5.43
C ALA A 82 -2.86 -5.97 6.60
N HIS A 83 -1.76 -6.70 6.48
CA HIS A 83 -1.23 -7.58 7.52
C HIS A 83 0.02 -6.93 8.10
N PHE A 84 0.00 -6.63 9.40
CA PHE A 84 1.16 -6.01 10.02
C PHE A 84 1.32 -6.43 11.48
N THR A 85 2.56 -6.32 11.95
CA THR A 85 2.92 -6.47 13.36
C THR A 85 3.60 -5.19 13.79
N LEU A 86 3.07 -4.54 14.83
CA LEU A 86 3.70 -3.36 15.41
C LEU A 86 4.93 -3.79 16.23
N ARG A 87 5.96 -2.93 16.27
CA ARG A 87 7.04 -3.10 17.26
C ARG A 87 6.48 -2.78 18.64
N PHE A 88 6.96 -3.47 19.67
CA PHE A 88 6.44 -3.34 21.04
C PHE A 88 6.35 -1.87 21.51
N ARG A 89 7.39 -1.08 21.23
CA ARG A 89 7.46 0.36 21.53
C ARG A 89 6.28 1.17 20.95
N TYR A 90 5.59 0.68 19.93
CA TYR A 90 4.52 1.37 19.21
C TYR A 90 3.15 0.69 19.32
N ILE A 91 2.97 -0.29 20.21
CA ILE A 91 1.68 -0.98 20.38
C ILE A 91 0.55 -0.02 20.78
N PHE A 92 0.86 1.08 21.47
CA PHE A 92 -0.11 2.12 21.82
C PHE A 92 -0.78 2.79 20.59
N LEU A 93 -0.21 2.63 19.39
CA LEU A 93 -0.82 3.09 18.14
C LEU A 93 -1.86 2.12 17.56
N ALA A 94 -2.00 0.91 18.10
CA ALA A 94 -2.96 -0.08 17.60
C ALA A 94 -4.41 0.43 17.51
N PRO A 95 -4.94 1.21 18.49
CA PRO A 95 -6.29 1.79 18.36
C PRO A 95 -6.40 2.75 17.17
N VAL A 96 -5.36 3.56 16.93
CA VAL A 96 -5.30 4.49 15.79
C VAL A 96 -5.37 3.73 14.47
N PHE A 97 -4.57 2.66 14.33
CA PHE A 97 -4.60 1.82 13.13
C PHE A 97 -5.95 1.08 12.96
N SER A 98 -6.60 0.69 14.05
CA SER A 98 -7.94 0.09 14.00
C SER A 98 -8.98 1.09 13.46
N MET A 99 -8.94 2.35 13.91
CA MET A 99 -9.80 3.41 13.37
C MET A 99 -9.50 3.72 11.89
N MET A 100 -8.25 3.55 11.46
CA MET A 100 -7.85 3.70 10.07
C MET A 100 -8.30 2.56 9.14
N ARG A 101 -8.97 1.51 9.65
CA ARG A 101 -9.54 0.44 8.81
C ARG A 101 -10.45 0.98 7.70
N GLY A 102 -11.19 2.06 7.96
CA GLY A 102 -12.01 2.73 6.95
C GLY A 102 -11.23 3.50 5.88
N ALA A 103 -9.95 3.82 6.12
CA ALA A 103 -9.12 4.51 5.13
C ALA A 103 -8.84 3.63 3.91
N ILE A 104 -8.57 2.33 4.10
CA ILE A 104 -8.38 1.37 3.00
C ILE A 104 -9.63 1.30 2.13
N HIS A 105 -10.81 1.26 2.77
CA HIS A 105 -12.08 1.23 2.04
C HIS A 105 -12.29 2.48 1.19
N ARG A 106 -12.09 3.68 1.77
CA ARG A 106 -12.20 4.95 1.03
C ARG A 106 -11.20 5.05 -0.12
N ASP A 107 -9.99 4.52 0.07
CA ASP A 107 -8.97 4.50 -0.98
C ASP A 107 -9.38 3.61 -2.16
N LEU A 108 -9.93 2.41 -1.88
CA LEU A 108 -10.50 1.53 -2.91
C LEU A 108 -11.70 2.16 -3.63
N GLU A 109 -12.59 2.84 -2.90
CA GLU A 109 -13.71 3.57 -3.51
C GLU A 109 -13.21 4.70 -4.42
N SER A 110 -12.19 5.44 -3.99
CA SER A 110 -11.57 6.50 -4.80
C SER A 110 -10.93 5.91 -6.07
N LEU A 111 -10.20 4.80 -5.94
CA LEU A 111 -9.61 4.10 -7.07
C LEU A 111 -10.68 3.62 -8.06
N LYS A 112 -11.76 3.04 -7.55
CA LYS A 112 -12.91 2.61 -8.37
C LYS A 112 -13.46 3.78 -9.19
N ARG A 113 -13.72 4.94 -8.55
CA ARG A 113 -14.22 6.13 -9.25
C ARG A 113 -13.29 6.59 -10.37
N VAL A 114 -11.97 6.60 -10.12
CA VAL A 114 -10.98 7.00 -11.13
C VAL A 114 -10.99 6.03 -12.32
N LEU A 115 -11.06 4.72 -12.05
CA LEU A 115 -11.10 3.70 -13.10
C LEU A 115 -12.40 3.75 -13.92
N GLU A 116 -13.54 4.06 -13.31
CA GLU A 116 -14.83 4.19 -14.00
C GLU A 116 -14.94 5.48 -14.85
N THR A 117 -14.08 6.47 -14.61
CA THR A 117 -14.03 7.71 -15.40
C THR A 117 -13.12 7.65 -16.63
N VAL A 118 -12.37 6.56 -16.82
CA VAL A 118 -11.48 6.30 -17.97
C VAL A 118 -12.19 5.41 -18.97
#